data_AF-A0A183FFC4-F1
#
_entry.id   AF-A0A183FFC4-F1
#
_cell.length_a   1.000
_cell.length_b   1.000
_cell.length_c   1.000
_cell.angle_alpha   90.00
_cell.angle_beta   90.00
_cell.angle_gamma   90.00
#
_symmetry.space_group_name_H-M   'P 1'
#
loop_
_entity.id
_entity.type
_entity.pdbx_description
1 polymer ?
#
loop_
_entity_poly.entity_id
_entity_poly.type
_entity_poly.pdbx_seq_one_letter_code
_entity_poly.pdbx_strand_id
1 'polypeptide(L)'
;MEWLQDLGNALRGEFVVAYSDTVAEIALRDFELLHLSRDERRGVRILVKSTSKVYRMEDNLDVKSLNDSITMETVMAFVNVFRTGKLKPYAMSARLPRDWDKRPMKIIVANNYTEVADGTSFVSKDTHTVVVLLYYPDHVNAVASMRKVAELFIDTEDVLIARMDMTENDLPEHYAAVENQLPAVRLYEVGRADNVRVAQ
;
A
#
# COMPACT_ATOMS: atom_id res chain seq x y z
N MET A 1 24.75 13.15 -17.76
CA MET A 1 23.69 14.17 -17.62
C MET A 1 24.15 15.21 -16.62
N GLU A 2 24.52 16.40 -17.07
CA GLU A 2 25.11 17.48 -16.24
C GLU A 2 24.19 17.89 -15.07
N TRP A 3 22.88 18.00 -15.33
CA TRP A 3 21.89 18.40 -14.33
C TRP A 3 21.77 17.45 -13.12
N LEU A 4 22.09 16.15 -13.27
CA LEU A 4 22.09 15.21 -12.14
C LEU A 4 23.22 15.49 -11.16
N GLN A 5 24.38 15.93 -11.67
CA GLN A 5 25.51 16.33 -10.83
C GLN A 5 25.18 17.62 -10.07
N ASP A 6 24.55 18.59 -10.75
CA ASP A 6 24.09 19.83 -10.12
C ASP A 6 23.01 19.57 -9.06
N LEU A 7 22.06 18.67 -9.35
CA LEU A 7 21.08 18.20 -8.38
C LEU A 7 21.76 17.55 -7.15
N GLY A 8 22.72 16.65 -7.37
CA GLY A 8 23.49 16.01 -6.30
C GLY A 8 24.28 17.03 -5.46
N ASN A 9 24.84 18.06 -6.08
CA ASN A 9 25.51 19.15 -5.38
C ASN A 9 24.53 19.99 -4.56
N ALA A 10 23.37 20.32 -5.12
CA ALA A 10 22.34 21.11 -4.45
C ALA A 10 21.70 20.38 -3.26
N LEU A 11 21.65 19.04 -3.30
CA LEU A 11 21.07 18.20 -2.25
C LEU A 11 22.13 17.59 -1.31
N ARG A 12 23.39 18.00 -1.44
CA ARG A 12 24.52 17.44 -0.70
C ARG A 12 24.32 17.58 0.81
N GLY A 13 24.57 16.49 1.53
CA GLY A 13 24.45 16.42 2.99
C GLY A 13 23.06 16.06 3.50
N GLU A 14 22.05 16.02 2.61
CA GLU A 14 20.68 15.63 2.95
C GLU A 14 20.22 14.40 2.16
N PHE A 15 20.48 14.37 0.85
CA PHE A 15 20.13 13.24 -0.02
C PHE A 15 21.36 12.63 -0.68
N VAL A 16 21.30 11.32 -0.88
CA VAL A 16 22.14 10.61 -1.85
C VAL A 16 21.36 10.54 -3.15
N VAL A 17 21.87 11.18 -4.20
CA VAL A 17 21.26 11.14 -5.53
C VAL A 17 21.89 9.99 -6.30
N ALA A 18 21.07 9.00 -6.68
CA ALA A 18 21.45 7.89 -7.52
C ALA A 18 20.65 7.91 -8.82
N TYR A 19 21.28 7.46 -9.90
CA TYR A 19 20.68 7.34 -11.22
C TYR A 19 21.05 5.99 -11.82
N SER A 20 20.14 5.40 -12.59
CA SER A 20 20.41 4.19 -13.34
C SER A 20 19.68 4.21 -14.69
N ASP A 21 20.41 3.85 -15.74
CA ASP A 21 19.87 3.69 -17.10
C ASP A 21 19.05 2.39 -17.24
N THR A 22 19.24 1.42 -16.33
CA THR A 22 18.52 0.15 -16.35
C THR A 22 18.09 -0.29 -14.96
N VAL A 23 16.90 -0.88 -14.86
CA VAL A 23 16.40 -1.55 -13.64
C VAL A 23 17.22 -2.84 -13.33
N ALA A 24 18.43 -2.99 -13.83
CA ALA A 24 19.30 -4.15 -13.58
C ALA A 24 20.61 -3.76 -12.87
N GLU A 25 21.00 -2.48 -12.91
CA GLU A 25 22.30 -2.00 -12.38
C GLU A 25 22.21 -1.41 -10.97
N ILE A 26 21.02 -1.09 -10.48
CA ILE A 26 20.82 -0.85 -9.05
C ILE A 26 20.92 -2.22 -8.38
N ALA A 27 21.77 -2.38 -7.37
CA ALA A 27 22.01 -3.69 -6.75
C ALA A 27 20.67 -4.35 -6.35
N LEU A 28 20.51 -5.63 -6.70
CA LEU A 28 19.30 -6.47 -6.60
C LEU A 28 18.47 -6.36 -5.31
N ARG A 29 19.01 -5.80 -4.22
CA ARG A 29 18.30 -5.56 -2.95
C ARG A 29 17.48 -4.27 -2.90
N ASP A 30 17.76 -3.30 -3.75
CA ASP A 30 17.09 -2.00 -3.70
C ASP A 30 15.83 -1.96 -4.59
N PHE A 31 15.64 -2.89 -5.54
CA PHE A 31 14.47 -2.89 -6.41
C PHE A 31 13.17 -3.22 -5.71
N GLU A 32 13.17 -4.23 -4.84
CA GLU A 32 12.02 -4.55 -3.99
C GLU A 32 11.72 -3.37 -3.05
N LEU A 33 12.77 -2.74 -2.50
CA LEU A 33 12.64 -1.57 -1.63
C LEU A 33 12.21 -0.29 -2.35
N LEU A 34 12.37 -0.18 -3.67
CA LEU A 34 11.99 1.01 -4.45
C LEU A 34 10.68 0.82 -5.22
N HIS A 35 10.11 -0.39 -5.16
CA HIS A 35 8.90 -0.81 -5.89
C HIS A 35 8.91 -0.40 -7.37
N LEU A 36 10.06 -0.55 -8.02
CA LEU A 36 10.19 -0.29 -9.46
C LEU A 36 9.75 -1.54 -10.22
N SER A 37 8.72 -1.42 -11.06
CA SER A 37 8.33 -2.52 -11.96
C SER A 37 9.23 -2.53 -13.21
N ARG A 38 9.41 -3.70 -13.83
CA ARG A 38 10.18 -3.82 -15.10
C ARG A 38 9.55 -3.04 -16.25
N ASP A 39 8.24 -2.80 -16.19
CA ASP A 39 7.50 -2.04 -17.20
C ASP A 39 7.57 -0.52 -16.95
N GLU A 40 8.02 -0.10 -15.76
CA GLU A 40 8.19 1.29 -15.40
C GLU A 40 9.50 1.83 -15.96
N ARG A 41 9.41 2.40 -17.16
CA ARG A 41 10.59 2.86 -17.92
C ARG A 41 11.22 4.16 -17.40
N ARG A 42 10.49 4.95 -16.60
CA ARG A 42 10.92 6.26 -16.06
C ARG A 42 10.19 6.56 -14.76
N GLY A 43 10.93 6.81 -13.68
CA GLY A 43 10.35 7.17 -12.38
C GLY A 43 11.38 7.82 -11.47
N VAL A 44 10.90 8.67 -10.56
CA VAL A 44 11.71 9.29 -9.50
C VAL A 44 11.18 8.79 -8.16
N ARG A 45 12.09 8.33 -7.30
CA ARG A 45 11.79 7.78 -5.98
C ARG A 45 12.60 8.51 -4.91
N ILE A 46 11.99 8.72 -3.75
CA ILE A 46 12.71 9.01 -2.50
C ILE A 46 12.54 7.80 -1.59
N LEU A 47 13.64 7.19 -1.16
CA LEU A 47 13.65 6.13 -0.17
C LEU A 47 14.16 6.68 1.16
N VAL A 48 13.33 6.57 2.20
CA VAL A 48 13.71 6.90 3.58
C VAL A 48 14.20 5.62 4.26
N LYS A 49 15.53 5.43 4.29
CA LYS A 49 16.16 4.19 4.77
C LYS A 49 15.78 3.79 6.19
N SER A 50 15.56 4.75 7.10
CA SER A 50 15.21 4.47 8.50
C SER A 50 13.81 3.89 8.68
N THR A 51 12.89 4.16 7.75
CA THR A 51 11.49 3.72 7.82
C THR A 51 11.11 2.81 6.66
N SER A 52 12.04 2.51 5.75
CA SER A 52 11.79 1.82 4.47
C SER A 52 10.65 2.43 3.64
N LYS A 53 10.30 3.71 3.86
CA LYS A 53 9.20 4.37 3.16
C LYS A 53 9.70 4.85 1.79
N VAL A 54 8.94 4.51 0.75
CA VAL A 54 9.16 5.01 -0.60
C VAL A 54 8.16 6.10 -0.92
N TYR A 55 8.59 7.12 -1.64
CA TYR A 55 7.71 8.14 -2.18
C TYR A 55 7.90 8.17 -3.69
N ARG A 56 6.78 8.08 -4.42
CA ARG A 56 6.75 8.14 -5.88
C ARG A 56 6.33 9.53 -6.32
N MET A 57 7.07 10.11 -7.26
CA MET A 57 6.80 11.44 -7.76
C MET A 57 5.44 11.53 -8.45
N GLU A 58 5.09 10.52 -9.24
CA GLU A 58 3.84 10.41 -9.99
C GLU A 58 2.58 10.21 -9.15
N ASP A 59 2.71 9.67 -7.94
CA ASP A 59 1.57 9.50 -7.03
C ASP A 59 1.23 10.80 -6.29
N ASN A 60 2.20 11.71 -6.19
CA ASN A 60 2.14 12.84 -5.27
C ASN A 60 2.08 14.20 -5.95
N LEU A 61 2.53 14.30 -7.19
CA LEU A 61 2.42 15.50 -7.99
C LEU A 61 1.39 15.21 -9.10
N ASP A 62 0.54 16.19 -9.45
CA ASP A 62 -0.44 16.10 -10.57
C ASP A 62 0.28 16.14 -11.92
N VAL A 63 1.26 15.25 -12.11
CA VAL A 63 2.06 15.08 -13.32
C VAL A 63 1.26 14.14 -14.21
N LYS A 64 0.16 14.64 -14.77
CA LYS A 64 -0.72 13.90 -15.70
C LYS A 64 0.03 13.30 -16.90
N SER A 65 1.29 13.70 -17.14
CA SER A 65 2.21 12.94 -17.96
C SER A 65 3.65 13.07 -17.44
N LEU A 66 4.27 11.96 -17.02
CA LEU A 66 5.74 11.84 -16.90
C LEU A 66 6.45 11.95 -18.28
N ASN A 67 5.68 12.12 -19.36
CA ASN A 67 6.20 12.44 -20.69
C ASN A 67 6.66 13.90 -20.78
N ASP A 68 6.19 14.78 -19.89
CA ASP A 68 6.81 16.07 -19.63
C ASP A 68 8.06 15.81 -18.76
N SER A 69 9.22 16.02 -19.37
CA SER A 69 10.54 15.54 -18.95
C SER A 69 10.80 15.60 -17.44
N ILE A 70 11.29 14.49 -16.87
CA ILE A 70 12.02 14.51 -15.59
C ILE A 70 13.20 15.48 -15.76
N THR A 71 13.15 16.62 -15.07
CA THR A 71 14.20 17.66 -15.08
C THR A 71 14.65 17.98 -13.66
N MET A 72 15.70 18.77 -13.53
CA MET A 72 16.16 19.25 -12.22
C MET A 72 15.06 19.99 -11.47
N GLU A 73 14.28 20.84 -12.16
CA GLU A 73 13.22 21.65 -11.56
C GLU A 73 12.09 20.77 -11.03
N THR A 74 11.65 19.77 -11.80
CA THR A 74 10.53 18.90 -11.41
C THR A 74 10.95 17.96 -10.26
N VAL A 75 12.18 17.45 -10.27
CA VAL A 75 12.74 16.67 -9.16
C VAL A 75 12.93 17.53 -7.91
N MET A 76 13.42 18.77 -8.04
CA MET A 76 13.55 19.69 -6.90
C MET A 76 12.19 20.06 -6.31
N ALA A 77 11.15 20.24 -7.14
CA ALA A 77 9.79 20.46 -6.65
C ALA A 77 9.31 19.26 -5.82
N PHE A 78 9.54 18.03 -6.30
CA PHE A 78 9.22 16.82 -5.56
C PHE A 78 9.94 16.74 -4.20
N VAL A 79 11.26 16.99 -4.18
CA VAL A 79 12.05 17.03 -2.94
C VAL A 79 11.56 18.11 -1.98
N ASN A 80 11.20 19.29 -2.48
CA ASN A 80 10.68 20.36 -1.63
C ASN A 80 9.34 19.99 -0.99
N VAL A 81 8.42 19.34 -1.73
CA VAL A 81 7.18 18.85 -1.12
C VAL A 81 7.45 17.73 -0.12
N PHE A 82 8.40 16.83 -0.40
CA PHE A 82 8.86 15.82 0.56
C PHE A 82 9.30 16.44 1.88
N ARG A 83 10.14 17.49 1.85
CA ARG A 83 10.60 18.22 3.04
C ARG A 83 9.47 18.80 3.88
N THR A 84 8.33 19.13 3.28
CA THR A 84 7.16 19.62 4.03
C THR A 84 6.38 18.52 4.74
N GLY A 85 6.71 17.24 4.52
CA GLY A 85 5.99 16.10 5.08
C GLY A 85 4.60 15.86 4.45
N LYS A 86 4.29 16.52 3.33
CA LYS A 86 2.98 16.45 2.68
C LYS A 86 2.82 15.29 1.70
N LEU A 87 3.91 14.66 1.31
CA LEU A 87 3.85 13.50 0.41
C LEU A 87 3.28 12.30 1.15
N LYS A 88 2.47 11.51 0.45
CA LYS A 88 2.04 10.20 0.90
C LYS A 88 3.10 9.17 0.50
N PRO A 89 3.52 8.29 1.43
CA PRO A 89 4.32 7.13 1.08
C PRO A 89 3.57 6.27 0.06
N TYR A 90 4.31 5.65 -0.85
CA TYR A 90 3.80 4.61 -1.70
C TYR A 90 3.37 3.41 -0.83
N ALA A 91 2.21 2.87 -1.16
CA ALA A 91 1.70 1.62 -0.64
C ALA A 91 1.26 0.78 -1.83
N MET A 92 1.78 -0.44 -1.92
CA MET A 92 1.39 -1.40 -2.94
C MET A 92 -0.08 -1.76 -2.75
N SER A 93 -0.84 -1.76 -3.85
CA SER A 93 -2.21 -2.25 -3.88
C SER A 93 -2.43 -3.04 -5.15
N ALA A 94 -2.97 -4.25 -5.00
CA ALA A 94 -3.53 -4.99 -6.11
C ALA A 94 -4.72 -4.22 -6.71
N ARG A 95 -5.08 -4.56 -7.95
CA ARG A 95 -6.30 -4.04 -8.58
C ARG A 95 -7.51 -4.70 -7.93
N LEU A 96 -8.44 -3.89 -7.42
CA LEU A 96 -9.70 -4.41 -6.87
C LEU A 96 -10.48 -5.20 -7.96
N PRO A 97 -10.83 -6.47 -7.73
CA PRO A 97 -11.65 -7.25 -8.66
C PRO A 97 -13.05 -6.64 -8.86
N ARG A 98 -13.67 -6.85 -10.03
CA ARG A 98 -15.05 -6.35 -10.27
C ARG A 98 -16.11 -7.05 -9.44
N ASP A 99 -15.81 -8.27 -8.99
CA ASP A 99 -16.68 -9.14 -8.20
C ASP A 99 -16.19 -9.31 -6.76
N TRP A 100 -15.42 -8.33 -6.28
CA TRP A 100 -14.76 -8.36 -4.98
C TRP A 100 -15.73 -8.60 -3.80
N ASP A 101 -16.99 -8.19 -3.94
CA ASP A 101 -18.06 -8.25 -2.94
C ASP A 101 -19.11 -9.32 -3.20
N LYS A 102 -19.01 -10.11 -4.28
CA LYS A 102 -20.07 -11.05 -4.68
C LYS A 102 -20.09 -12.35 -3.88
N ARG A 103 -19.03 -12.67 -3.15
CA ARG A 103 -18.90 -13.89 -2.36
C ARG A 103 -19.06 -13.58 -0.88
N PRO A 104 -19.49 -14.55 -0.03
CA PRO A 104 -19.62 -14.33 1.41
C PRO A 104 -18.33 -13.82 2.05
N MET A 105 -17.19 -14.36 1.58
CA MET A 105 -15.87 -13.86 1.92
C MET A 105 -15.40 -12.86 0.85
N LYS A 106 -15.45 -11.57 1.18
CA LYS A 106 -15.09 -10.48 0.27
C LYS A 106 -13.58 -10.44 0.01
N ILE A 107 -13.19 -9.93 -1.16
CA ILE A 107 -11.80 -9.70 -1.54
C ILE A 107 -11.51 -8.21 -1.40
N ILE A 108 -10.53 -7.83 -0.60
CA ILE A 108 -10.14 -6.42 -0.48
C ILE A 108 -8.66 -6.25 -0.83
N VAL A 109 -8.29 -5.02 -1.15
CA VAL A 109 -6.94 -4.60 -1.51
C VAL A 109 -6.57 -3.37 -0.68
N ALA A 110 -5.31 -2.97 -0.67
CA ALA A 110 -4.86 -1.85 0.15
C ALA A 110 -5.68 -0.57 -0.10
N ASN A 111 -6.04 -0.30 -1.37
CA ASN A 111 -6.78 0.89 -1.77
C ASN A 111 -8.19 1.03 -1.15
N ASN A 112 -8.90 -0.07 -0.87
CA ASN A 112 -10.23 -0.02 -0.25
C ASN A 112 -10.23 -0.55 1.19
N TYR A 113 -9.06 -0.90 1.74
CA TYR A 113 -8.93 -1.50 3.06
C TYR A 113 -9.52 -0.62 4.15
N THR A 114 -9.10 0.65 4.22
CA THR A 114 -9.57 1.61 5.22
C THR A 114 -11.09 1.77 5.18
N GLU A 115 -11.64 1.94 3.99
CA GLU A 115 -13.07 2.17 3.83
C GLU A 115 -13.89 0.95 4.29
N VAL A 116 -13.40 -0.26 4.01
CA VAL A 116 -14.02 -1.49 4.47
C VAL A 116 -13.84 -1.71 5.97
N ALA A 117 -12.61 -1.54 6.50
CA ALA A 117 -12.29 -1.75 7.91
C ALA A 117 -13.04 -0.77 8.83
N ASP A 118 -13.16 0.49 8.41
CA ASP A 118 -13.92 1.51 9.14
C ASP A 118 -15.43 1.44 8.90
N GLY A 119 -15.91 0.55 8.02
CA GLY A 119 -17.32 0.40 7.69
C GLY A 119 -17.95 1.65 7.06
N THR A 120 -17.18 2.42 6.28
CA THR A 120 -17.62 3.72 5.75
C THR A 120 -18.22 3.60 4.35
N SER A 121 -17.38 3.32 3.36
CA SER A 121 -17.81 3.02 2.00
C SER A 121 -17.78 1.51 1.77
N PHE A 122 -18.60 1.03 0.82
CA PHE A 122 -18.64 -0.38 0.40
C PHE A 122 -19.18 -1.39 1.44
N VAL A 123 -19.66 -0.90 2.58
CA VAL A 123 -20.23 -1.70 3.67
C VAL A 123 -21.68 -1.26 3.91
N SER A 124 -22.54 -2.20 4.34
CA SER A 124 -23.92 -1.86 4.69
C SER A 124 -23.94 -0.96 5.92
N LYS A 125 -24.96 -0.10 6.05
CA LYS A 125 -25.18 0.70 7.25
C LYS A 125 -25.43 -0.14 8.50
N ASP A 126 -25.91 -1.36 8.31
CA ASP A 126 -26.25 -2.29 9.39
C ASP A 126 -25.05 -3.13 9.85
N THR A 127 -23.89 -3.00 9.21
CA THR A 127 -22.68 -3.73 9.60
C THR A 127 -21.99 -3.02 10.76
N HIS A 128 -21.92 -3.68 11.92
CA HIS A 128 -21.16 -3.18 13.07
C HIS A 128 -19.83 -3.90 13.27
N THR A 129 -19.61 -5.05 12.63
CA THR A 129 -18.38 -5.83 12.75
C THR A 129 -17.76 -6.17 11.40
N VAL A 130 -16.47 -5.88 11.24
CA VAL A 130 -15.68 -6.25 10.06
C VAL A 130 -14.55 -7.19 10.47
N VAL A 131 -14.47 -8.36 9.82
CA VAL A 131 -13.43 -9.37 10.06
C VAL A 131 -12.58 -9.51 8.80
N VAL A 132 -11.28 -9.27 8.91
CA VAL A 132 -10.34 -9.34 7.78
C VAL A 132 -9.28 -10.40 8.04
N LEU A 133 -9.19 -11.38 7.12
CA LEU A 133 -8.05 -12.28 7.05
C LEU A 133 -6.93 -11.67 6.19
N LEU A 134 -5.79 -11.43 6.81
CA LEU A 134 -4.54 -11.09 6.14
C LEU A 134 -3.75 -12.38 5.91
N TYR A 135 -3.34 -12.67 4.67
CA TYR A 135 -2.72 -13.95 4.35
C TYR A 135 -1.70 -13.85 3.20
N TYR A 136 -0.86 -14.89 3.06
CA TYR A 136 -0.05 -15.16 1.88
C TYR A 136 -0.63 -16.36 1.12
N PRO A 137 -0.43 -16.50 -0.21
CA PRO A 137 -1.05 -17.55 -1.02
C PRO A 137 -0.84 -18.99 -0.53
N ASP A 138 0.24 -19.27 0.20
CA ASP A 138 0.56 -20.57 0.79
C ASP A 138 -0.24 -20.88 2.08
N HIS A 139 -0.93 -19.90 2.69
CA HIS A 139 -1.82 -20.06 3.84
C HIS A 139 -3.19 -20.67 3.48
N VAL A 140 -3.21 -21.70 2.62
CA VAL A 140 -4.42 -22.33 2.07
C VAL A 140 -5.40 -22.80 3.15
N ASN A 141 -4.90 -23.29 4.28
CA ASN A 141 -5.71 -23.78 5.39
C ASN A 141 -6.45 -22.63 6.11
N ALA A 142 -5.79 -21.50 6.35
CA ALA A 142 -6.42 -20.33 6.98
C ALA A 142 -7.52 -19.75 6.10
N VAL A 143 -7.26 -19.64 4.78
CA VAL A 143 -8.25 -19.19 3.79
C VAL A 143 -9.43 -20.16 3.73
N ALA A 144 -9.19 -21.47 3.74
CA ALA A 144 -10.27 -22.46 3.73
C ALA A 144 -11.13 -22.41 4.99
N SER A 145 -10.52 -22.26 6.16
CA SER A 145 -11.24 -22.13 7.44
C SER A 145 -12.07 -20.85 7.49
N MET A 146 -11.49 -19.71 7.10
CA MET A 146 -12.21 -18.44 7.10
C MET A 146 -13.36 -18.41 6.08
N ARG A 147 -13.24 -19.14 4.97
CA ARG A 147 -14.35 -19.29 4.01
C ARG A 147 -15.55 -19.98 4.64
N LYS A 148 -15.33 -21.04 5.43
CA LYS A 148 -16.42 -21.71 6.18
C LYS A 148 -17.06 -20.76 7.18
N VAL A 149 -16.27 -19.92 7.84
CA VAL A 149 -16.80 -18.88 8.74
C VAL A 149 -17.66 -17.90 7.95
N ALA A 150 -17.19 -17.40 6.81
CA ALA A 150 -17.96 -16.49 5.95
C ALA A 150 -19.29 -17.09 5.48
N GLU A 151 -19.33 -18.39 5.18
CA GLU A 151 -20.57 -19.10 4.83
C GLU A 151 -21.58 -19.14 5.99
N LEU A 152 -21.12 -19.26 7.24
CA LEU A 152 -22.01 -19.24 8.42
C LEU A 152 -22.64 -17.87 8.68
N PHE A 153 -22.01 -16.78 8.22
CA PHE A 153 -22.45 -15.40 8.45
C PHE A 153 -23.10 -14.76 7.21
N ILE A 154 -23.40 -15.53 6.16
CA ILE A 154 -23.93 -14.99 4.89
C ILE A 154 -25.23 -14.19 5.07
N ASP A 155 -26.11 -14.63 5.97
CA ASP A 155 -27.40 -14.00 6.27
C ASP A 155 -27.33 -13.05 7.48
N THR A 156 -26.12 -12.73 7.96
CA THR A 156 -25.89 -11.80 9.09
C THR A 156 -25.43 -10.45 8.58
N GLU A 157 -26.36 -9.51 8.40
CA GLU A 157 -26.07 -8.16 7.89
C GLU A 157 -25.11 -7.34 8.78
N ASP A 158 -25.00 -7.74 10.06
CA ASP A 158 -24.16 -7.12 11.07
C ASP A 158 -22.65 -7.40 10.88
N VAL A 159 -22.30 -8.47 10.16
CA VAL A 159 -20.92 -8.97 10.07
C VAL A 159 -20.46 -9.01 8.62
N LEU A 160 -19.35 -8.33 8.32
CA LEU A 160 -18.65 -8.42 7.04
C LEU A 160 -17.37 -9.23 7.21
N ILE A 161 -17.18 -10.26 6.38
CA ILE A 161 -15.95 -11.07 6.36
C ILE A 161 -15.21 -10.86 5.04
N ALA A 162 -13.92 -10.51 5.14
CA ALA A 162 -13.07 -10.19 4.01
C ALA A 162 -11.69 -10.86 4.12
N ARG A 163 -10.93 -10.83 3.01
CA ARG A 163 -9.52 -11.19 2.96
C ARG A 163 -8.71 -10.23 2.11
N MET A 164 -7.42 -10.09 2.47
CA MET A 164 -6.42 -9.37 1.69
C MET A 164 -5.16 -10.22 1.52
N ASP A 165 -4.67 -10.29 0.28
CA ASP A 165 -3.43 -10.96 -0.05
C ASP A 165 -2.23 -10.04 0.21
N MET A 166 -1.41 -10.40 1.17
CA MET A 166 -0.29 -9.58 1.64
C MET A 166 0.94 -9.65 0.72
N THR A 167 0.94 -10.48 -0.34
CA THR A 167 2.03 -10.43 -1.33
C THR A 167 1.85 -9.30 -2.35
N GLU A 168 0.64 -8.78 -2.49
CA GLU A 168 0.28 -7.76 -3.49
C GLU A 168 -0.31 -6.48 -2.86
N ASN A 169 -0.36 -6.40 -1.53
CA ASN A 169 -0.97 -5.29 -0.80
C ASN A 169 -0.19 -4.95 0.46
N ASP A 170 0.15 -3.68 0.63
CA ASP A 170 0.68 -3.15 1.89
C ASP A 170 -0.48 -2.73 2.79
N LEU A 171 -0.34 -2.90 4.11
CA LEU A 171 -1.34 -2.36 5.03
C LEU A 171 -1.23 -0.83 5.06
N PRO A 172 -2.37 -0.10 5.08
CA PRO A 172 -2.34 1.31 5.40
C PRO A 172 -1.63 1.56 6.73
N GLU A 173 -0.84 2.64 6.84
CA GLU A 173 0.05 2.91 7.97
C GLU A 173 -0.65 2.82 9.35
N HIS A 174 -1.91 3.24 9.43
CA HIS A 174 -2.71 3.18 10.66
C HIS A 174 -3.09 1.75 11.10
N TYR A 175 -2.90 0.74 10.26
CA TYR A 175 -3.12 -0.68 10.55
C TYR A 175 -1.83 -1.51 10.64
N ALA A 176 -0.67 -0.93 10.29
CA ALA A 176 0.61 -1.62 10.07
C ALA A 176 1.24 -2.25 11.33
N ALA A 177 0.75 -1.95 12.54
CA ALA A 177 1.35 -2.38 13.81
C ALA A 177 1.44 -3.91 14.03
N VAL A 178 0.93 -4.76 13.12
CA VAL A 178 0.92 -6.24 13.31
C VAL A 178 1.30 -7.05 12.05
N GLU A 179 2.06 -6.45 11.14
CA GLU A 179 2.53 -7.11 9.91
C GLU A 179 3.35 -8.40 10.14
N ASN A 180 3.99 -8.58 11.30
CA ASN A 180 4.98 -9.65 11.49
C ASN A 180 4.42 -11.05 11.85
N GLN A 181 3.10 -11.27 11.78
CA GLN A 181 2.48 -12.56 12.14
C GLN A 181 1.32 -12.93 11.22
N LEU A 182 1.63 -13.34 9.99
CA LEU A 182 0.63 -13.84 9.05
C LEU A 182 0.56 -15.39 9.08
N PRO A 183 -0.62 -15.99 8.83
CA PRO A 183 -1.90 -15.32 8.59
C PRO A 183 -2.45 -14.69 9.87
N ALA A 184 -3.11 -13.53 9.74
CA ALA A 184 -3.70 -12.81 10.87
C ALA A 184 -5.18 -12.54 10.64
N VAL A 185 -5.98 -12.62 11.70
CA VAL A 185 -7.39 -12.20 11.68
C VAL A 185 -7.53 -10.91 12.46
N ARG A 186 -8.04 -9.89 11.78
CA ARG A 186 -8.32 -8.55 12.30
C ARG A 186 -9.81 -8.39 12.48
N LEU A 187 -10.24 -7.91 13.64
CA LEU A 187 -11.63 -7.54 13.91
C LEU A 187 -11.71 -6.04 14.15
N TYR A 188 -12.64 -5.41 13.45
CA TYR A 188 -12.97 -4.00 13.56
C TYR A 188 -14.42 -3.83 14.00
N GLU A 189 -14.62 -3.03 15.05
CA GLU A 189 -15.94 -2.56 15.46
C GLU A 189 -16.20 -1.21 14.77
N VAL A 190 -17.18 -1.18 13.87
CA VAL A 190 -17.53 0.02 13.09
C VAL A 190 -18.04 1.11 14.06
N GLY A 191 -17.49 2.33 13.94
CA GLY A 191 -17.95 3.49 14.71
C GLY A 191 -17.42 3.66 16.13
N ARG A 192 -16.43 2.86 16.58
CA ARG A 192 -15.67 3.14 17.82
C ARG A 192 -14.39 3.95 17.51
N ALA A 193 -13.68 4.40 18.54
CA ALA A 193 -12.43 5.17 18.40
C ALA A 193 -11.15 4.33 18.55
N ASP A 194 -11.23 3.12 19.13
CA ASP A 194 -10.12 2.21 19.42
C ASP A 194 -10.38 0.82 18.80
N ASN A 195 -10.30 0.73 17.47
CA ASN A 195 -11.12 -0.23 16.70
C ASN A 195 -10.44 -1.56 16.37
N VAL A 196 -9.23 -1.83 16.85
CA VAL A 196 -8.47 -2.98 16.34
C VAL A 196 -8.27 -4.03 17.41
N ARG A 197 -8.95 -5.17 17.27
CA ARG A 197 -8.66 -6.39 18.05
C ARG A 197 -7.98 -7.40 17.15
N VAL A 198 -6.83 -7.90 17.59
CA VAL A 198 -6.09 -8.98 16.92
C VAL A 198 -6.42 -10.28 17.63
N ALA A 199 -6.98 -11.24 16.92
CA ALA A 199 -7.07 -12.61 17.41
C ALA A 199 -5.84 -13.38 16.89
N GLN A 200 -5.08 -13.99 17.80
CA GLN A 200 -4.01 -14.96 17.49
C GLN A 200 -4.57 -16.38 17.53
#